data_AF-A0A816HBI6-F1
#
_entry.id   AF-A0A816HBI6-F1
#
_cell.length_a   1.000
_cell.length_b   1.000
_cell.length_c   1.000
_cell.angle_alpha   90.00
_cell.angle_beta   90.00
_cell.angle_gamma   90.00
#
_symmetry.space_group_name_H-M   'P 1'
#
loop_
_entity.id
_entity.type
_entity.pdbx_description
1 polymer ?
#
loop_
_entity_poly.entity_id
_entity_poly.type
_entity_poly.pdbx_seq_one_letter_code
_entity_poly.pdbx_strand_id
1 'polypeptide(L)'
;MSSLNNTNGIATALNAINWSSMMFTRFWCIRMFILGFIGHSLNMCVFTRPKLHLNPCARHFIALAITGYAVIFIILPIRLLQFGYSRSLFIAPVAMCKFLTYLFSCISSLNYYSRND
;
A
#
# COMPACT_ATOMS: atom_id res chain seq x y z
N MET A 1 -43.88 -12.86 9.40
CA MET A 1 -42.91 -13.12 10.49
C MET A 1 -41.63 -13.83 10.05
N SER A 2 -41.52 -14.32 8.80
CA SER A 2 -40.32 -15.00 8.27
C SER A 2 -39.23 -14.07 7.68
N SER A 3 -39.55 -12.83 7.30
CA SER A 3 -38.59 -11.88 6.71
C SER A 3 -37.63 -11.23 7.72
N LEU A 4 -38.07 -11.08 8.97
CA LEU A 4 -37.26 -10.53 10.08
C LEU A 4 -36.16 -11.50 10.53
N ASN A 5 -36.37 -12.81 10.45
CA ASN A 5 -35.37 -13.80 10.88
C ASN A 5 -34.20 -13.90 9.88
N ASN A 6 -34.49 -13.72 8.58
CA ASN A 6 -33.46 -13.78 7.52
C ASN A 6 -32.56 -12.53 7.51
N THR A 7 -33.12 -11.34 7.77
CA THR A 7 -32.34 -10.09 7.87
C THR A 7 -31.38 -10.09 9.05
N ASN A 8 -31.78 -10.69 10.18
CA ASN A 8 -30.93 -10.84 11.34
C ASN A 8 -29.75 -11.82 11.08
N GLY A 9 -30.00 -12.90 10.34
CA GLY A 9 -28.96 -13.86 9.94
C GLY A 9 -27.95 -13.29 8.94
N ILE A 10 -28.41 -12.46 7.99
CA ILE A 10 -27.52 -11.77 7.05
C ILE A 10 -26.67 -10.72 7.77
N ALA A 11 -27.26 -9.98 8.72
CA ALA A 11 -26.54 -8.97 9.50
C ALA A 11 -25.43 -9.57 10.37
N THR A 12 -25.66 -10.73 10.99
CA THR A 12 -24.62 -11.41 11.79
C THR A 12 -23.52 -12.01 10.91
N ALA A 13 -23.87 -12.59 9.77
CA ALA A 13 -22.88 -13.08 8.79
C ALA A 13 -22.01 -11.95 8.24
N LEU A 14 -22.60 -10.80 7.90
CA LEU A 14 -21.88 -9.62 7.40
C LEU A 14 -20.91 -9.08 8.46
N ASN A 15 -21.33 -9.04 9.72
CA ASN A 15 -20.48 -8.55 10.81
C ASN A 15 -19.28 -9.48 11.08
N ALA A 16 -19.49 -10.80 10.97
CA ALA A 16 -18.42 -11.79 11.08
C ALA A 16 -17.40 -11.69 9.93
N ILE A 17 -17.87 -11.47 8.70
CA ILE A 17 -17.00 -11.25 7.53
C ILE A 17 -16.18 -9.97 7.69
N ASN A 18 -16.80 -8.87 8.12
CA ASN A 18 -16.09 -7.62 8.34
C ASN A 18 -15.01 -7.76 9.43
N TRP A 19 -15.30 -8.46 10.52
CA TRP A 19 -14.34 -8.66 11.60
C TRP A 19 -13.13 -9.51 11.18
N SER A 20 -13.36 -10.59 10.42
CA SER A 20 -12.26 -11.41 9.88
C SER A 20 -11.40 -10.64 8.87
N SER A 21 -12.02 -9.83 8.01
CA SER A 21 -11.33 -8.95 7.06
C SER A 21 -10.45 -7.90 7.75
N MET A 22 -10.93 -7.30 8.85
CA MET A 22 -10.14 -6.36 9.65
C MET A 22 -8.89 -7.01 10.23
N MET A 23 -9.03 -8.20 10.84
CA MET A 23 -7.91 -8.91 11.46
C MET A 23 -6.86 -9.33 10.43
N PHE A 24 -7.31 -9.84 9.28
CA PHE A 24 -6.43 -10.20 8.17
C PHE A 24 -5.66 -8.97 7.66
N THR A 25 -6.34 -7.85 7.47
CA THR A 25 -5.72 -6.61 6.97
C THR A 25 -4.64 -6.10 7.94
N ARG A 26 -4.90 -6.12 9.25
CA ARG A 26 -3.90 -5.70 10.25
C ARG A 26 -2.63 -6.52 10.16
N PHE A 27 -2.75 -7.84 10.17
CA PHE A 27 -1.61 -8.73 10.18
C PHE A 27 -0.82 -8.66 8.86
N TRP A 28 -1.55 -8.59 7.74
CA TRP A 28 -0.96 -8.49 6.41
C TRP A 28 -0.22 -7.17 6.20
N CYS A 29 -0.81 -6.04 6.62
CA CYS A 29 -0.17 -4.72 6.53
C CYS A 29 1.16 -4.68 7.30
N ILE A 30 1.22 -5.23 8.52
CA ILE A 30 2.47 -5.23 9.30
C ILE A 30 3.56 -6.04 8.60
N ARG A 31 3.22 -7.22 8.05
CA ARG A 31 4.18 -8.03 7.29
C ARG A 31 4.68 -7.32 6.03
N MET A 32 3.77 -6.70 5.29
CA MET A 32 4.11 -5.92 4.10
C MET A 32 4.97 -4.70 4.42
N PHE A 33 4.75 -4.07 5.57
CA PHE A 33 5.59 -2.96 6.04
C PHE A 33 7.03 -3.42 6.24
N ILE A 34 7.24 -4.51 6.99
CA ILE A 34 8.58 -5.03 7.31
C ILE A 34 9.30 -5.48 6.03
N LEU A 35 8.65 -6.30 5.21
CA LEU A 35 9.26 -6.82 3.97
C LEU A 35 9.54 -5.69 2.97
N GLY A 36 8.60 -4.76 2.81
CA GLY A 36 8.77 -3.60 1.93
C GLY A 36 9.91 -2.69 2.41
N PHE A 37 9.99 -2.42 3.71
CA PHE A 37 11.02 -1.55 4.27
C PHE A 37 12.42 -2.17 4.05
N ILE A 38 12.57 -3.46 4.35
CA ILE A 38 13.83 -4.18 4.13
C ILE A 38 14.19 -4.22 2.63
N GLY A 39 13.23 -4.55 1.77
CA GLY A 39 13.44 -4.65 0.33
C GLY A 39 13.89 -3.32 -0.30
N HIS A 40 13.21 -2.22 0.03
CA HIS A 40 13.61 -0.89 -0.47
C HIS A 40 14.90 -0.38 0.17
N SER A 41 15.19 -0.72 1.43
CA SER A 41 16.47 -0.41 2.09
C SER A 41 17.64 -1.10 1.38
N LEU A 42 17.51 -2.39 1.10
CA LEU A 42 18.53 -3.16 0.40
C LEU A 42 18.76 -2.60 -1.01
N ASN A 43 17.69 -2.32 -1.76
CA ASN A 43 17.80 -1.70 -3.09
C ASN A 43 18.54 -0.37 -3.01
N MET A 44 18.17 0.50 -2.07
CA MET A 44 18.82 1.80 -1.94
C MET A 44 20.31 1.65 -1.58
N CYS A 45 20.67 0.77 -0.65
CA CYS A 45 22.05 0.48 -0.25
C CYS A 45 22.91 -0.13 -1.38
N VAL A 46 22.34 -0.97 -2.23
CA VAL A 46 23.06 -1.58 -3.36
C VAL A 46 23.29 -0.54 -4.46
N PHE A 47 22.25 0.23 -4.82
CA PHE A 47 22.30 1.15 -5.96
C PHE A 47 22.94 2.51 -5.65
N THR A 48 23.07 2.91 -4.37
CA THR A 48 23.85 4.12 -3.99
C THR A 48 25.36 3.93 -4.12
N ARG A 49 25.85 2.72 -4.38
CA ARG A 49 27.29 2.49 -4.59
C ARG A 49 27.76 3.24 -5.86
N PRO A 50 28.88 3.99 -5.78
CA PRO A 50 29.33 4.86 -6.86
C PRO A 50 29.63 4.11 -8.17
N LYS A 51 30.00 2.82 -8.08
CA LYS A 51 30.24 1.96 -9.25
C LYS A 51 28.97 1.64 -10.07
N LEU A 52 27.78 1.67 -9.46
CA LEU A 52 26.51 1.38 -10.14
C LEU A 52 25.76 2.65 -10.57
N HIS A 53 26.09 3.81 -9.99
CA HIS A 53 25.38 5.07 -10.22
C HIS A 53 25.52 5.65 -11.65
N LEU A 54 26.46 5.11 -12.43
CA LEU A 54 26.67 5.45 -13.84
C LEU A 54 25.63 4.79 -14.76
N ASN A 55 24.99 3.71 -14.32
CA ASN A 55 23.96 3.04 -15.12
C ASN A 55 22.60 3.74 -14.98
N PRO A 56 21.90 4.05 -16.08
CA PRO A 56 20.58 4.67 -16.05
C PRO A 56 19.57 3.80 -15.28
N CYS A 57 19.67 2.48 -15.38
CA CYS A 57 18.83 1.53 -14.65
C CYS A 57 19.00 1.66 -13.12
N ALA A 58 20.21 1.95 -12.62
CA ALA A 58 20.43 2.11 -11.18
C ALA A 58 19.71 3.35 -10.63
N ARG A 59 19.70 4.45 -11.38
CA ARG A 59 18.91 5.65 -11.02
C ARG A 59 17.42 5.35 -11.00
N HIS A 60 16.93 4.56 -11.94
CA HIS A 60 15.54 4.12 -11.97
C HIS A 60 15.17 3.30 -10.72
N PHE A 61 16.01 2.33 -10.33
CA PHE A 61 15.79 1.54 -9.12
C PHE A 61 15.82 2.37 -7.84
N ILE A 62 16.66 3.41 -7.77
CA ILE A 62 16.68 4.35 -6.65
C ILE A 62 15.37 5.16 -6.61
N ALA A 63 14.93 5.71 -7.74
CA ALA A 63 13.66 6.43 -7.81
C ALA A 63 12.47 5.53 -7.40
N LEU A 64 12.47 4.28 -7.86
CA LEU A 64 11.48 3.28 -7.48
C LEU A 64 11.53 2.99 -5.97
N ALA A 65 12.71 2.88 -5.37
CA ALA A 65 12.86 2.68 -3.93
C ALA A 65 12.31 3.86 -3.12
N ILE A 66 12.57 5.11 -3.55
CA ILE A 66 12.03 6.32 -2.93
C ILE A 66 10.50 6.33 -3.00
N THR A 67 9.92 6.02 -4.16
CA THR A 67 8.45 5.91 -4.28
C THR A 67 7.89 4.78 -3.42
N GLY A 68 8.61 3.65 -3.30
CA GLY A 68 8.26 2.54 -2.42
C GLY A 68 8.21 2.94 -0.94
N TYR A 69 9.16 3.76 -0.48
CA TYR A 69 9.10 4.32 0.87
C TYR A 69 7.89 5.23 1.08
N ALA A 70 7.56 6.09 0.12
CA ALA A 70 6.35 6.91 0.21
C ALA A 70 5.08 6.04 0.35
N VAL A 71 5.01 4.92 -0.39
CA VAL A 71 3.92 3.95 -0.27
C VAL A 71 3.88 3.31 1.12
N ILE A 72 5.02 2.85 1.63
CA ILE A 72 5.09 2.13 2.92
C ILE A 72 4.79 3.04 4.10
N PHE A 73 5.26 4.29 4.08
CA PHE A 73 5.11 5.22 5.20
C PHE A 73 3.82 6.04 5.16
N ILE A 74 3.18 6.20 3.99
CA ILE A 74 1.96 7.00 3.86
C ILE A 74 0.76 6.11 3.60
N ILE A 75 0.82 5.26 2.57
CA ILE A 75 -0.34 4.49 2.10
C ILE A 75 -0.66 3.34 3.05
N LEU A 76 0.35 2.60 3.51
CA LEU A 76 0.14 1.46 4.38
C LEU A 76 -0.52 1.82 5.71
N PRO A 77 -0.08 2.88 6.42
CA PRO A 77 -0.75 3.34 7.65
C PRO A 77 -2.16 3.83 7.37
N ILE A 78 -2.39 4.58 6.29
CA ILE A 78 -3.73 5.03 5.90
C ILE A 78 -4.68 3.84 5.71
N ARG A 79 -4.24 2.80 4.98
CA ARG A 79 -5.02 1.57 4.79
C ARG A 79 -5.24 0.81 6.09
N LEU A 80 -4.23 0.74 6.96
CA LEU A 80 -4.34 0.12 8.27
C LEU A 80 -5.36 0.85 9.15
N LEU A 81 -5.38 2.18 9.16
CA LEU A 81 -6.35 2.96 9.92
C LEU A 81 -7.77 2.79 9.35
N GLN A 82 -7.91 2.83 8.02
CA GLN A 82 -9.21 2.75 7.34
C GLN A 82 -9.85 1.37 7.45
N PHE A 83 -9.11 0.32 7.08
CA PHE A 83 -9.62 -1.05 7.01
C PHE A 83 -9.36 -1.85 8.27
N GLY A 84 -8.26 -1.57 8.98
CA GLY A 84 -7.92 -2.29 10.21
C GLY A 84 -8.63 -1.75 11.44
N TYR A 85 -8.87 -0.45 11.54
CA TYR A 85 -9.47 0.18 12.72
C TYR A 85 -10.86 0.77 12.47
N SER A 86 -11.42 0.57 11.26
CA SER A 86 -12.72 1.12 10.84
C SER A 86 -12.88 2.62 11.11
N ARG A 87 -11.76 3.35 11.24
CA ARG A 87 -11.82 4.81 11.32
C ARG A 87 -12.03 5.33 9.92
N SER A 88 -13.14 6.03 9.72
CA SER A 88 -13.41 6.70 8.45
C SER A 88 -12.32 7.75 8.19
N LEU A 89 -11.35 7.42 7.33
CA LEU A 89 -10.44 8.39 6.74
C LEU A 89 -11.12 9.26 5.68
N PHE A 90 -12.45 9.47 5.78
CA PHE A 90 -13.14 10.52 5.03
C PHE A 90 -12.65 11.93 5.38
N ILE A 91 -11.80 12.05 6.41
CA ILE A 91 -11.08 13.26 6.81
C ILE A 91 -9.66 13.29 6.21
N ALA A 92 -9.22 12.26 5.47
CA ALA A 92 -8.01 12.37 4.68
C ALA A 92 -8.24 13.45 3.62
N PRO A 93 -7.42 14.52 3.59
CA PRO A 93 -7.66 15.63 2.69
C PRO A 93 -7.65 15.13 1.24
N VAL A 94 -8.46 15.71 0.37
CA VAL A 94 -8.53 15.39 -1.08
C VAL A 94 -7.13 15.33 -1.72
N ALA A 95 -6.18 16.12 -1.19
CA ALA A 95 -4.77 16.10 -1.54
C ALA A 95 -4.10 14.72 -1.35
N MET A 96 -4.38 13.99 -0.26
CA MET A 96 -3.83 12.65 -0.01
C MET A 96 -4.36 11.64 -1.02
N CYS A 97 -5.64 11.71 -1.36
CA CYS A 97 -6.23 10.83 -2.36
C CYS A 97 -5.65 11.10 -3.77
N LYS A 98 -5.48 12.39 -4.13
CA LYS A 98 -4.79 12.77 -5.38
C LYS A 98 -3.32 12.34 -5.39
N PHE A 99 -2.61 12.48 -4.28
CA PHE A 99 -1.23 12.03 -4.14
C PHE A 99 -1.10 10.51 -4.30
N LEU A 100 -2.04 9.76 -3.74
CA LEU A 100 -2.19 8.32 -3.92
C LEU A 100 -2.39 7.93 -5.39
N THR A 101 -3.31 8.58 -6.08
CA THR A 101 -3.56 8.33 -7.51
C THR A 101 -2.32 8.68 -8.34
N TYR A 102 -1.64 9.78 -8.02
CA TYR A 102 -0.41 10.21 -8.69
C TYR A 102 0.73 9.21 -8.50
N LEU A 103 0.95 8.72 -7.28
CA LEU A 103 1.95 7.68 -6.99
C LEU A 103 1.68 6.41 -7.80
N PHE A 104 0.41 6.00 -7.89
CA PHE A 104 0.03 4.81 -8.67
C PHE A 104 0.31 5.00 -10.17
N SER A 105 -0.01 6.17 -10.71
CA SER A 105 0.32 6.53 -12.09
C SER A 105 1.83 6.58 -12.34
N CYS A 106 2.61 7.16 -11.42
CA CYS A 106 4.07 7.22 -11.53
C CYS A 106 4.71 5.82 -11.53
N ILE A 107 4.27 4.92 -10.65
CA ILE A 107 4.77 3.54 -10.62
C ILE A 107 4.45 2.82 -11.93
N SER A 108 3.24 3.04 -12.48
CA SER A 108 2.82 2.46 -13.74
C SER A 108 3.68 2.96 -14.91
N SER A 109 3.96 4.27 -14.96
CA SER A 109 4.82 4.85 -15.99
C SER A 109 6.28 4.43 -15.85
N LEU A 110 6.79 4.29 -14.62
CA LEU A 110 8.15 3.77 -14.39
C LEU A 110 8.29 2.34 -14.91
N ASN A 111 7.33 1.46 -14.60
CA ASN A 111 7.34 0.08 -15.10
C ASN A 111 7.26 0.00 -16.63
N TYR A 112 6.50 0.89 -17.26
CA TYR A 112 6.38 0.94 -18.72
C TYR A 112 7.70 1.35 -19.38
N TYR A 113 8.41 2.32 -18.77
CA TYR A 113 9.71 2.78 -19.26
C TYR A 113 10.79 1.70 -19.12
N SER A 114 10.83 1.00 -17.98
CA SER A 114 11.78 -0.10 -17.70
C SER A 114 11.64 -1.31 -18.65
N ARG A 115 10.51 -1.46 -19.34
CA ARG A 115 10.25 -2.59 -20.25
C ARG A 115 10.63 -2.32 -21.71
N ASN A 116 10.90 -1.06 -22.06
CA ASN A 116 11.22 -0.62 -23.43
C ASN A 116 12.70 -0.26 -23.63
N ASP A 117 13.54 -0.37 -22.60
CA ASP A 117 15.01 -0.35 -22.67
C ASP A 117 15.55 -1.80 -22.63
#